data_AF-A0A838CZ74-F1
#
_entry.id   AF-A0A838CZ74-F1
#
_cell.length_a   1.000
_cell.length_b   1.000
_cell.length_c   1.000
_cell.angle_alpha   90.00
_cell.angle_beta   90.00
_cell.angle_gamma   90.00
#
_symmetry.space_group_name_H-M   'P 1'
#
loop_
_entity.id
_entity.type
_entity.pdbx_description
1 polymer ?
#
loop_
_entity_poly.entity_id
_entity_poly.type
_entity_poly.pdbx_seq_one_letter_code
_entity_poly.pdbx_strand_id
1 'polypeptide(L)'
;MMLPKAIRIVATAMSLVVALALCLFAVDQFSAARDSARAQLSAVGVAGDADGRESARGWLREDVDAAADALTGPFAWAGPGDEPWVAAGGPALLALAVYGVGGFTLARWLGQRMGRA
;
A
#
# COMPACT_ATOMS: atom_id res chain seq x y z
N MET A 1 10.55 6.44 29.75
CA MET A 1 9.57 7.34 29.07
C MET A 1 9.57 7.26 27.52
N MET A 2 10.49 6.56 26.85
CA MET A 2 10.65 6.62 25.38
C MET A 2 10.04 5.43 24.61
N LEU A 3 9.89 4.26 25.26
CA LEU A 3 9.40 3.02 24.65
C LEU A 3 7.98 3.13 24.02
N PRO A 4 6.99 3.79 24.64
CA PRO A 4 5.64 3.88 24.07
C PRO A 4 5.56 4.76 22.82
N LYS A 5 6.47 5.76 22.70
CA LYS A 5 6.53 6.64 21.53
C LYS A 5 7.19 5.94 20.34
N ALA A 6 8.25 5.18 20.58
CA ALA A 6 8.94 4.43 19.53
C ALA A 6 8.01 3.41 18.85
N ILE A 7 7.25 2.64 19.64
CA ILE A 7 6.29 1.66 19.11
C ILE A 7 5.22 2.33 18.25
N ARG A 8 4.70 3.50 18.65
CA ARG A 8 3.74 4.26 17.84
C ARG A 8 4.35 4.72 16.52
N ILE A 9 5.56 5.27 16.55
CA ILE A 9 6.24 5.74 15.33
C ILE A 9 6.43 4.59 14.34
N VAL A 10 6.87 3.42 14.81
CA VAL A 10 7.07 2.25 13.94
C VAL A 10 5.75 1.74 13.38
N ALA A 11 4.70 1.61 14.20
CA ALA A 11 3.38 1.17 13.75
C ALA A 11 2.75 2.15 12.73
N THR A 12 2.91 3.45 12.96
CA THR A 12 2.48 4.50 12.03
C THR A 12 3.28 4.45 10.74
N ALA A 13 4.60 4.27 10.80
CA ALA A 13 5.43 4.13 9.61
C ALA A 13 5.04 2.91 8.76
N MET A 14 4.82 1.75 9.39
CA MET A 14 4.34 0.55 8.70
C MET A 14 2.98 0.76 8.04
N SER A 15 2.04 1.41 8.75
CA SER A 15 0.71 1.72 8.19
C SER A 15 0.81 2.68 7.00
N LEU A 16 1.71 3.66 7.06
CA LEU A 16 1.95 4.60 5.96
C LEU A 16 2.55 3.90 4.73
N VAL A 17 3.48 2.96 4.92
CA VAL A 17 4.06 2.18 3.81
C VAL A 17 2.98 1.36 3.12
N VAL A 18 2.15 0.62 3.87
CA VAL A 18 1.05 -0.18 3.31
C VAL A 18 0.02 0.70 2.60
N ALA A 19 -0.35 1.83 3.19
CA ALA A 19 -1.29 2.78 2.57
C ALA A 19 -0.72 3.40 1.29
N LEU A 20 0.57 3.73 1.28
CA LEU A 20 1.25 4.30 0.11
C LEU A 20 1.30 3.29 -1.04
N ALA A 21 1.67 2.03 -0.75
CA ALA A 21 1.67 0.96 -1.74
C ALA A 21 0.27 0.72 -2.33
N LEU A 22 -0.78 0.72 -1.50
CA LEU A 22 -2.16 0.56 -1.98
C LEU A 22 -2.60 1.74 -2.89
N CYS A 23 -2.24 2.97 -2.55
CA CYS A 23 -2.49 4.13 -3.39
C CYS A 23 -1.73 4.04 -4.72
N LEU A 24 -0.47 3.62 -4.68
CA LEU A 24 0.36 3.43 -5.87
C LEU A 24 -0.20 2.34 -6.79
N PHE A 25 -0.68 1.23 -6.24
CA PHE A 25 -1.39 0.18 -6.96
C PHE A 25 -2.68 0.71 -7.62
N ALA A 26 -3.50 1.47 -6.89
CA ALA A 26 -4.72 2.04 -7.44
C ALA A 26 -4.45 3.00 -8.61
N VAL A 27 -3.38 3.79 -8.53
CA VAL A 27 -2.94 4.66 -9.63
C VAL A 27 -2.54 3.82 -10.85
N ASP A 28 -1.84 2.70 -10.63
CA ASP A 28 -1.35 1.84 -11.70
C ASP A 28 -2.49 1.16 -12.47
N GLN A 29 -3.48 0.63 -11.75
CA GLN A 29 -4.70 0.06 -12.35
C GLN A 29 -5.44 1.10 -13.22
N PHE A 30 -5.45 2.36 -12.79
CA PHE A 30 -6.10 3.43 -13.53
C PHE A 30 -5.25 3.94 -14.72
N SER A 31 -3.92 3.85 -14.68
CA SER A 31 -3.09 4.06 -15.88
C SER A 31 -3.26 2.92 -16.87
N ALA A 32 -3.21 1.66 -16.43
CA ALA A 32 -3.39 0.49 -17.28
C ALA A 32 -4.73 0.52 -18.01
N ALA A 33 -5.81 0.90 -17.33
CA ALA A 33 -7.13 1.08 -17.95
C ALA A 33 -7.13 2.23 -18.99
N ARG A 34 -6.46 3.35 -18.70
CA ARG A 34 -6.31 4.48 -19.63
C ARG A 34 -5.50 4.09 -20.88
N ASP A 35 -4.41 3.36 -20.71
CA ASP A 35 -3.54 2.97 -21.81
C ASP A 35 -4.20 1.89 -22.67
N SER A 36 -4.97 0.98 -22.07
CA SER A 36 -5.83 0.04 -22.79
C SER A 36 -6.89 0.77 -23.64
N ALA A 37 -7.53 1.80 -23.09
CA ALA A 37 -8.50 2.61 -23.83
C ALA A 37 -7.83 3.42 -24.97
N ARG A 38 -6.64 3.98 -24.74
CA ARG A 38 -5.85 4.65 -25.78
C ARG A 38 -5.38 3.70 -26.87
N ALA A 39 -4.98 2.48 -26.52
CA ALA A 39 -4.60 1.45 -27.49
C ALA A 39 -5.80 1.11 -28.40
N GLN A 40 -7.00 1.02 -27.85
CA GLN A 40 -8.22 0.83 -28.64
C GLN A 40 -8.55 2.04 -29.52
N LEU A 41 -8.37 3.26 -29.02
CA LEU A 41 -8.63 4.50 -29.77
C LEU A 41 -7.60 4.75 -30.88
N SER A 42 -6.32 4.48 -30.63
CA SER A 42 -5.25 4.55 -31.64
C SER A 42 -5.41 3.47 -32.71
N ALA A 43 -5.87 2.27 -32.35
CA ALA A 43 -6.25 1.23 -33.31
C ALA A 43 -7.41 1.66 -34.23
N VAL A 44 -8.25 2.62 -33.79
CA VAL A 44 -9.34 3.23 -34.57
C VAL A 44 -8.90 4.56 -35.22
N GLY A 45 -7.61 4.92 -35.13
CA GLY A 45 -7.02 6.08 -35.83
C GLY A 45 -7.13 7.42 -35.10
N VAL A 46 -7.48 7.42 -33.80
CA VAL A 46 -7.73 8.63 -32.99
C VAL A 46 -6.80 8.67 -31.76
N ALA A 47 -5.49 8.87 -31.94
CA ALA A 47 -4.63 9.50 -30.92
C ALA A 47 -3.17 9.65 -31.39
N GLY A 48 -2.58 10.81 -31.09
CA GLY A 48 -1.17 11.13 -31.24
C GLY A 48 -0.33 10.77 -30.01
N ASP A 49 0.97 10.69 -30.25
CA ASP A 49 2.09 10.26 -29.40
C ASP A 49 2.10 10.84 -27.97
N ALA A 50 2.38 9.97 -26.99
CA ALA A 50 2.57 10.36 -25.60
C ALA A 50 3.60 9.46 -24.88
N ASP A 51 4.75 9.20 -25.49
CA ASP A 51 5.88 8.53 -24.83
C ASP A 51 6.86 9.55 -24.23
N GLY A 52 7.15 9.42 -22.92
CA GLY A 52 8.23 10.22 -22.33
C GLY A 52 8.25 10.39 -20.80
N ARG A 53 7.48 9.65 -19.99
CA ARG A 53 7.46 9.84 -18.52
C ARG A 53 7.71 8.59 -17.68
N GLU A 54 8.28 7.52 -18.24
CA GLU A 54 8.31 6.21 -17.57
C GLU A 54 9.57 5.95 -16.73
N SER A 55 10.73 6.50 -17.10
CA SER A 55 12.02 5.99 -16.61
C SER A 55 12.45 6.43 -15.20
N ALA A 56 11.89 7.52 -14.65
CA ALA A 56 12.33 8.06 -13.36
C ALA A 56 11.56 7.52 -12.14
N ARG A 57 10.49 6.73 -12.36
CA ARG A 57 9.53 6.34 -11.32
C ARG A 57 9.80 4.95 -10.70
N GLY A 58 10.77 4.19 -11.22
CA GLY A 58 10.98 2.78 -10.87
C GLY A 58 11.53 2.53 -9.46
N TRP A 59 12.70 3.07 -9.13
CA TRP A 59 13.45 2.68 -7.91
C TRP A 59 12.71 2.96 -6.60
N LEU A 60 12.17 4.18 -6.45
CA LEU A 60 11.43 4.59 -5.24
C LEU A 60 10.12 3.81 -5.08
N ARG A 61 9.54 3.34 -6.18
CA ARG A 61 8.33 2.54 -6.16
C ARG A 61 8.64 1.09 -5.79
N GLU A 62 9.71 0.53 -6.34
CA GLU A 62 10.13 -0.84 -6.06
C GLU A 62 10.48 -1.04 -4.58
N ASP A 63 11.15 -0.07 -3.95
CA ASP A 63 11.43 -0.10 -2.51
C ASP A 63 10.15 -0.09 -1.66
N VAL A 64 9.15 0.72 -2.06
CA VAL A 64 7.86 0.82 -1.35
C VAL A 64 7.05 -0.47 -1.52
N ASP A 65 7.01 -1.00 -2.74
CA ASP A 65 6.28 -2.23 -3.05
C ASP A 65 6.94 -3.44 -2.34
N ALA A 66 8.28 -3.53 -2.31
CA ALA A 66 9.00 -4.57 -1.57
C ALA A 66 8.78 -4.49 -0.05
N ALA A 67 8.80 -3.28 0.51
CA ALA A 67 8.52 -3.08 1.93
C ALA A 67 7.07 -3.42 2.27
N ALA A 68 6.12 -3.05 1.42
CA ALA A 68 4.71 -3.39 1.60
C ALA A 68 4.49 -4.91 1.50
N ASP A 69 5.12 -5.59 0.55
CA ASP A 69 4.99 -7.04 0.36
C ASP A 69 5.54 -7.82 1.56
N ALA A 70 6.65 -7.35 2.17
CA ALA A 70 7.14 -7.90 3.42
C ALA A 70 6.15 -7.74 4.59
N LEU A 71 5.36 -6.66 4.61
CA LEU A 71 4.35 -6.37 5.63
C LEU A 71 3.03 -7.09 5.39
N THR A 72 2.64 -7.29 4.14
CA THR A 72 1.39 -7.96 3.75
C THR A 72 1.54 -9.47 3.60
N GLY A 73 2.76 -9.98 3.42
CA GLY A 73 3.07 -11.40 3.25
C GLY A 73 2.41 -12.35 4.25
N PRO A 74 2.36 -12.05 5.57
CA PRO A 74 1.64 -12.87 6.54
C PRO A 74 0.12 -12.97 6.30
N PHE A 75 -0.44 -12.06 5.49
CA PHE A 75 -1.85 -11.96 5.14
C PHE A 75 -2.13 -12.36 3.69
N ALA A 76 -1.15 -12.92 2.96
CA ALA A 76 -1.30 -13.30 1.55
C ALA A 76 -2.49 -14.26 1.31
N TRP A 77 -2.85 -15.08 2.30
CA TRP A 77 -4.02 -15.96 2.26
C TRP A 77 -5.36 -15.22 2.10
N ALA A 78 -5.40 -13.91 2.35
CA ALA A 78 -6.61 -13.08 2.25
C ALA A 78 -6.84 -12.49 0.86
N GLY A 79 -5.91 -12.68 -0.08
CA GLY A 79 -6.06 -12.31 -1.48
C GLY A 79 -6.01 -13.50 -2.45
N PRO A 80 -6.81 -14.58 -2.26
CA PRO A 80 -6.79 -15.70 -3.19
C PRO A 80 -7.51 -15.33 -4.49
N GLY A 81 -6.83 -15.47 -5.63
CA GLY A 81 -7.41 -15.35 -6.97
C GLY A 81 -6.65 -14.40 -7.91
N ASP A 82 -7.09 -14.37 -9.17
CA ASP A 82 -6.46 -13.58 -10.23
C ASP A 82 -7.03 -12.15 -10.33
N GLU A 83 -8.04 -11.82 -9.53
CA GLU A 83 -8.61 -10.48 -9.50
C GLU A 83 -7.65 -9.55 -8.72
N PRO A 84 -7.06 -8.53 -9.39
CA PRO A 84 -5.95 -7.78 -8.83
C PRO A 84 -6.34 -6.95 -7.60
N TRP A 85 -7.59 -6.50 -7.48
CA TRP A 85 -8.05 -5.80 -6.28
C TRP A 85 -8.19 -6.71 -5.06
N VAL A 86 -8.60 -7.96 -5.24
CA VAL A 86 -8.66 -8.96 -4.17
C VAL A 86 -7.25 -9.38 -3.77
N ALA A 87 -6.38 -9.65 -4.76
CA ALA A 87 -5.00 -10.06 -4.53
C ALA A 87 -4.18 -9.01 -3.75
N ALA A 88 -4.32 -7.73 -4.10
CA ALA A 88 -3.61 -6.64 -3.43
C ALA A 88 -4.38 -6.10 -2.20
N GLY A 89 -5.70 -5.92 -2.32
CA GLY A 89 -6.52 -5.24 -1.33
C GLY A 89 -6.80 -6.08 -0.08
N GLY A 90 -7.01 -7.40 -0.23
CA GLY A 90 -7.27 -8.29 0.90
C GLY A 90 -6.13 -8.27 1.94
N PRO A 91 -4.90 -8.61 1.54
CA PRO A 91 -3.73 -8.56 2.41
C PRO A 91 -3.45 -7.16 2.96
N ALA A 92 -3.59 -6.10 2.13
CA ALA A 92 -3.33 -4.72 2.53
C ALA A 92 -4.31 -4.22 3.61
N LEU A 93 -5.61 -4.52 3.48
CA LEU A 93 -6.62 -4.13 4.47
C LEU A 93 -6.39 -4.82 5.82
N LEU A 94 -6.01 -6.10 5.81
CA LEU A 94 -5.65 -6.81 7.03
C LEU A 94 -4.39 -6.26 7.68
N ALA A 95 -3.35 -6.00 6.88
CA ALA A 95 -2.12 -5.36 7.37
C ALA A 95 -2.45 -3.99 8.00
N LEU A 96 -3.28 -3.17 7.36
CA LEU A 96 -3.68 -1.87 7.89
C LEU A 96 -4.49 -1.99 9.18
N ALA A 97 -5.38 -2.98 9.27
CA ALA A 97 -6.13 -3.24 10.50
C ALA A 97 -5.18 -3.68 11.64
N VAL A 98 -4.25 -4.58 11.38
CA VAL A 98 -3.33 -5.11 12.40
C VAL A 98 -2.30 -4.06 12.83
N TYR A 99 -1.63 -3.40 11.89
CA TYR A 99 -0.58 -2.43 12.21
C TYR A 99 -1.16 -1.06 12.62
N GLY A 100 -2.27 -0.63 12.02
CA GLY A 100 -2.94 0.62 12.35
C GLY A 100 -3.76 0.53 13.63
N VAL A 101 -4.82 -0.30 13.63
CA VAL A 101 -5.74 -0.42 14.78
C VAL A 101 -5.08 -1.17 15.92
N GLY A 102 -4.34 -2.26 15.65
CA GLY A 102 -3.57 -2.98 16.66
C GLY A 102 -2.48 -2.11 17.31
N GLY A 103 -1.73 -1.35 16.52
CA GLY A 103 -0.74 -0.40 17.03
C GLY A 103 -1.36 0.70 17.90
N PHE A 104 -2.50 1.26 17.48
CA PHE A 104 -3.21 2.30 18.23
C PHE A 104 -3.78 1.79 19.56
N THR A 105 -4.43 0.63 19.54
CA THR A 105 -5.03 0.00 20.73
C THR A 105 -3.98 -0.42 21.74
N LEU A 106 -2.89 -1.07 21.30
CA LEU A 106 -1.79 -1.48 22.17
C LEU A 106 -1.10 -0.27 22.82
N ALA A 107 -0.90 0.80 22.04
CA ALA A 107 -0.28 2.01 22.56
C ALA A 107 -1.22 2.83 23.48
N ARG A 108 -2.54 2.73 23.30
CA ARG A 108 -3.53 3.27 24.24
C ARG A 108 -3.53 2.49 25.55
N TRP A 109 -3.45 1.16 25.47
CA TRP A 109 -3.42 0.27 26.64
C TRP A 109 -2.15 0.43 27.48
N LEU A 110 -0.98 0.46 26.83
CA LEU A 110 0.32 0.74 27.48
C LEU A 110 0.35 2.12 28.15
N GLY A 111 -0.23 3.14 27.50
CA GLY A 111 -0.34 4.48 28.08
C GLY A 111 -1.20 4.52 29.35
N GLN A 112 -2.30 3.77 29.38
CA GLN A 112 -3.16 3.67 30.57
C GLN A 112 -2.52 2.90 31.72
N ARG A 113 -1.67 1.92 31.43
CA ARG A 113 -1.00 1.09 32.44
C ARG A 113 0.21 1.78 33.07
N MET A 114 0.97 2.57 32.30
CA MET A 114 2.10 3.35 32.81
C MET A 114 1.70 4.70 33.44
N GLY A 115 0.48 5.19 33.21
CA GLY A 115 -0.05 6.36 33.93
C GLY A 115 -0.62 6.07 35.32
N ARG A 116 -0.53 4.82 35.79
CA ARG A 116 -1.03 4.35 37.10
C ARG A 116 0.08 3.72 37.98
N ALA A 117 1.34 3.98 37.68
CA ALA A 117 2.49 3.62 38.52
C ALA A 117 3.21 4.88 38.97
#